data_AF-A0A3D3F2S8-F1
#
_entry.id   AF-A0A3D3F2S8-F1
#
_cell.length_a   1.000
_cell.length_b   1.000
_cell.length_c   1.000
_cell.angle_alpha   90.00
_cell.angle_beta   90.00
_cell.angle_gamma   90.00
#
_symmetry.space_group_name_H-M   'P 1'
#
loop_
_entity.id
_entity.type
_entity.pdbx_description
1 polymer ?
#
loop_
_entity_poly.entity_id
_entity_poly.type
_entity_poly.pdbx_seq_one_letter_code
_entity_poly.pdbx_strand_id
1 'polypeptide(L)'
;KTLSVDTLERLKQHNTNTIIKKVFDYCTLNNISLDNLIEEIKVDFDEDKQISVNSKDESETKQIAINTLEDEDNPYRAIFAVDKLNEGWDVLNLFDIVRLYNIRDAKKSIPGKTTMQEAQLIGRGARYCPFQLDESQPLYRRKFDKDEANEMRICEELYYHASYNPRYIQELNTALIEIGIKPPKTVQRELNIKHSFAQTNFYKSGFIFKNEQKKYNREDIFSLNRSIIEHTHEVKLL
;
A
#
# COMPACT_ATOMS: atom_id res chain seq x y z
N LYS A 1 24.52 11.21 10.44
CA LYS A 1 24.72 12.08 9.25
C LYS A 1 23.55 13.05 9.23
N THR A 2 23.81 14.35 9.16
CA THR A 2 22.76 15.37 9.13
C THR A 2 22.29 15.55 7.69
N LEU A 3 20.97 15.54 7.46
CA LEU A 3 20.39 15.85 6.14
C LEU A 3 20.72 17.31 5.78
N SER A 4 21.32 17.52 4.60
CA SER A 4 21.77 18.84 4.11
C SER A 4 21.33 19.08 2.68
N VAL A 5 21.33 20.33 2.24
CA VAL A 5 21.01 20.72 0.85
C VAL A 5 21.92 19.99 -0.14
N ASP A 6 23.23 19.97 0.10
CA ASP A 6 24.20 19.21 -0.72
C ASP A 6 23.83 17.72 -0.84
N THR A 7 23.31 17.11 0.23
CA THR A 7 22.86 15.71 0.20
C THR A 7 21.68 15.54 -0.76
N LEU A 8 20.71 16.46 -0.72
CA LEU A 8 19.54 16.44 -1.61
C LEU A 8 19.92 16.75 -3.06
N GLU A 9 20.84 17.69 -3.30
CA GLU A 9 21.33 17.98 -4.65
C GLU A 9 22.03 16.79 -5.27
N ARG A 10 22.90 16.12 -4.50
CA ARG A 10 23.54 14.88 -4.94
C ARG A 10 22.53 13.76 -5.23
N LEU A 11 21.48 13.64 -4.41
CA LEU A 11 20.38 12.72 -4.67
C LEU A 11 19.64 13.09 -5.96
N LYS A 12 19.32 14.38 -6.17
CA LYS A 12 18.65 14.85 -7.39
C LYS A 12 19.45 14.54 -8.65
N GLN A 13 20.78 14.68 -8.60
CA GLN A 13 21.66 14.48 -9.76
C GLN A 13 21.95 13.01 -10.07
N HIS A 14 22.19 12.18 -9.04
CA HIS A 14 22.73 10.83 -9.23
C HIS A 14 21.70 9.71 -9.07
N ASN A 15 20.46 10.01 -8.65
CA ASN A 15 19.48 8.99 -8.38
C ASN A 15 18.77 8.52 -9.65
N THR A 16 18.74 7.20 -9.85
CA THR A 16 18.05 6.55 -10.97
C THR A 16 16.60 6.20 -10.64
N ASN A 17 16.18 6.33 -9.37
CA ASN A 17 14.82 6.04 -8.94
C ASN A 17 13.83 7.07 -9.51
N THR A 18 12.82 6.58 -10.23
CA THR A 18 11.79 7.40 -10.89
C THR A 18 10.94 8.19 -9.91
N ILE A 19 10.68 7.66 -8.71
CA ILE A 19 9.83 8.30 -7.71
C ILE A 19 10.55 9.47 -7.06
N ILE A 20 11.83 9.29 -6.74
CA ILE A 20 12.63 10.37 -6.17
C ILE A 20 12.73 11.54 -7.17
N LYS A 21 12.78 11.26 -8.47
CA LYS A 21 12.65 12.30 -9.51
C LYS A 21 11.30 13.00 -9.46
N LYS A 22 10.19 12.25 -9.41
CA LYS A 22 8.84 12.82 -9.27
C LYS A 22 8.71 13.74 -8.07
N VAL A 23 9.30 13.39 -6.92
CA VAL A 23 9.32 14.25 -5.72
C VAL A 23 10.02 15.58 -6.01
N PHE A 24 11.22 15.56 -6.60
CA PHE A 24 11.92 16.80 -6.92
C PHE A 24 11.22 17.63 -8.01
N ASP A 25 10.57 16.99 -8.97
CA ASP A 25 9.76 17.67 -9.98
C ASP A 25 8.55 18.34 -9.32
N TYR A 26 7.87 17.66 -8.40
CA TYR A 26 6.78 18.22 -7.59
C TYR A 26 7.24 19.43 -6.77
N CYS A 27 8.38 19.34 -6.06
CA CYS A 27 8.93 20.47 -5.32
C CYS A 27 9.23 21.66 -6.23
N THR A 28 9.77 21.41 -7.44
CA THR A 28 10.08 22.46 -8.40
C THR A 28 8.80 23.13 -8.93
N LEU A 29 7.76 22.35 -9.25
CA LEU A 29 6.48 22.87 -9.73
C LEU A 29 5.74 23.71 -8.69
N ASN A 30 5.87 23.36 -7.40
CA ASN A 30 5.20 24.03 -6.30
C ASN A 30 6.07 25.12 -5.62
N ASN A 31 7.24 25.46 -6.19
CA ASN A 31 8.19 26.42 -5.61
C ASN A 31 8.65 26.07 -4.18
N ILE A 32 8.78 24.78 -3.87
CA ILE A 32 9.31 24.29 -2.59
C ILE A 32 10.84 24.24 -2.69
N SER A 33 11.53 25.00 -1.85
CA SER A 33 12.99 25.00 -1.78
C SER A 33 13.52 23.70 -1.15
N LEU A 34 14.79 23.37 -1.40
CA LEU A 34 15.42 22.21 -0.76
C LEU A 34 15.53 22.40 0.76
N ASP A 35 15.73 23.64 1.23
CA ASP A 35 15.73 23.96 2.66
C ASP A 35 14.36 23.69 3.30
N ASN A 36 13.27 24.14 2.66
CA ASN A 36 11.90 23.88 3.15
C ASN A 36 11.63 22.37 3.23
N LEU A 37 12.01 21.62 2.19
CA LEU A 37 11.85 20.16 2.18
C LEU A 37 12.64 19.49 3.32
N ILE A 38 13.84 19.97 3.63
CA ILE A 38 14.63 19.45 4.75
C ILE A 38 13.95 19.76 6.08
N GLU A 39 13.40 20.95 6.25
CA GLU A 39 12.68 21.34 7.45
C GLU A 39 11.42 20.50 7.64
N GLU A 40 10.61 20.31 6.59
CA GLU A 40 9.43 19.42 6.64
C GLU A 40 9.81 17.99 7.03
N ILE A 41 10.81 17.40 6.39
CA ILE A 41 11.28 16.04 6.73
C ILE A 41 11.74 15.98 8.19
N LYS A 42 12.44 16.99 8.70
CA LYS A 42 12.86 17.01 10.11
C LYS A 42 11.67 17.07 11.05
N VAL A 43 10.67 17.90 10.73
CA VAL A 43 9.45 18.04 11.53
C VAL A 43 8.60 16.77 11.49
N ASP A 44 8.52 16.09 10.36
CA ASP A 44 7.72 14.87 10.20
C ASP A 44 8.36 13.63 10.81
N PHE A 45 9.66 13.65 10.99
CA PHE A 45 10.42 12.58 11.64
C PHE A 45 11.05 13.03 12.96
N ASP A 46 10.48 14.02 13.65
CA ASP A 46 10.94 14.44 14.97
C ASP A 46 10.69 13.36 16.03
N GLU A 47 11.39 13.43 17.17
CA GLU A 47 11.35 12.40 18.22
C GLU A 47 9.94 12.11 18.72
N ASP A 48 9.09 13.14 18.83
CA ASP A 48 7.68 13.02 19.27
C ASP A 48 6.77 12.30 18.24
N LYS A 49 7.22 12.20 16.98
CA LYS A 49 6.54 11.45 15.90
C LYS A 49 7.16 10.07 15.67
N GLN A 50 8.05 9.63 16.56
CA GLN A 50 8.68 8.32 16.52
C GLN A 50 8.19 7.45 17.68
N ILE A 51 8.05 6.15 17.43
CA ILE A 51 7.67 5.20 18.47
C ILE A 51 8.59 3.98 18.44
N SER A 52 9.08 3.60 19.62
CA SER A 52 9.81 2.33 19.82
C SER A 52 8.92 1.29 20.47
N VAL A 53 8.86 0.14 19.80
CA VAL A 53 7.99 -0.99 20.13
C VAL A 53 8.84 -2.21 20.42
N ASN A 54 8.87 -2.63 21.69
CA ASN A 54 9.66 -3.75 22.18
C ASN A 54 8.78 -4.79 22.85
N SER A 55 9.13 -6.07 22.65
CA SER A 55 8.25 -7.19 22.99
C SER A 55 7.95 -7.41 24.46
N LYS A 56 8.74 -6.83 25.37
CA LYS A 56 8.66 -7.10 26.80
C LYS A 56 7.92 -6.03 27.61
N ASP A 57 7.82 -4.79 27.12
CA ASP A 57 7.30 -3.64 27.86
C ASP A 57 6.49 -2.71 26.94
N GLU A 58 5.37 -3.20 26.42
CA GLU A 58 4.42 -2.35 25.70
C GLU A 58 3.38 -1.82 26.68
N SER A 59 3.32 -0.49 26.84
CA SER A 59 2.16 0.14 27.44
C SER A 59 0.96 0.00 26.51
N GLU A 60 -0.24 -0.16 27.07
CA GLU A 60 -1.52 -0.20 26.35
C GLU A 60 -1.64 0.97 25.35
N THR A 61 -1.13 2.14 25.73
CA THR A 61 -1.08 3.35 24.89
C THR A 61 -0.30 3.16 23.58
N LYS A 62 0.82 2.41 23.59
CA LYS A 62 1.60 2.16 22.37
C LYS A 62 0.87 1.23 21.43
N GLN A 63 0.17 0.23 21.97
CA GLN A 63 -0.61 -0.70 21.15
C GLN A 63 -1.79 -0.01 20.48
N ILE A 64 -2.48 0.88 21.21
CA ILE A 64 -3.54 1.72 20.62
C ILE A 64 -2.97 2.58 19.50
N ALA A 65 -1.88 3.31 19.75
CA ALA A 65 -1.26 4.19 18.75
C ALA A 65 -0.80 3.48 17.48
N ILE A 66 -0.38 2.21 17.58
CA ILE A 66 0.01 1.39 16.43
C ILE A 66 -1.21 0.92 15.63
N ASN A 67 -2.30 0.61 16.32
CA ASN A 67 -3.52 0.11 15.69
C ASN A 67 -4.39 1.21 15.08
N THR A 68 -4.03 2.48 15.31
CA THR A 68 -4.71 3.65 14.77
C THR A 68 -3.78 4.53 13.93
N LEU A 69 -2.75 3.93 13.30
CA LEU A 69 -1.77 4.68 12.50
C LEU A 69 -2.39 5.36 11.26
N GLU A 70 -3.56 4.90 10.84
CA GLU A 70 -4.36 5.48 9.76
C GLU A 70 -5.15 6.72 10.18
N ASP A 71 -5.34 6.96 11.48
CA ASP A 71 -6.09 8.12 11.96
C ASP A 71 -5.33 9.42 11.64
N GLU A 72 -6.06 10.43 11.16
CA GLU A 72 -5.48 11.74 10.80
C GLU A 72 -4.77 12.41 11.98
N ASP A 73 -5.29 12.20 13.19
CA ASP A 73 -4.75 12.73 14.44
C ASP A 73 -3.56 11.93 14.98
N ASN A 74 -3.23 10.79 14.37
CA ASN A 74 -2.07 10.01 14.79
C ASN A 74 -0.78 10.72 14.37
N PRO A 75 0.10 11.11 15.32
CA PRO A 75 1.31 11.86 14.99
C PRO A 75 2.46 10.97 14.51
N TYR A 76 2.39 9.65 14.73
CA TYR A 76 3.53 8.76 14.50
C TYR A 76 3.77 8.51 13.01
N ARG A 77 5.02 8.67 12.58
CA ARG A 77 5.46 8.49 11.18
C ARG A 77 6.58 7.47 11.02
N ALA A 78 7.30 7.16 12.09
CA ALA A 78 8.33 6.13 12.10
C ALA A 78 8.20 5.20 13.31
N ILE A 79 8.22 3.89 13.04
CA ILE A 79 8.20 2.87 14.09
C ILE A 79 9.50 2.07 14.08
N PHE A 80 10.15 2.00 15.23
CA PHE A 80 11.30 1.13 15.48
C PHE A 80 10.86 -0.13 16.20
N ALA A 81 10.97 -1.26 15.52
CA ALA A 81 10.55 -2.57 16.04
C ALA A 81 11.70 -3.59 15.97
N VAL A 82 11.84 -4.40 17.02
CA VAL A 82 12.90 -5.43 17.12
C VAL A 82 12.43 -6.80 16.64
N ASP A 83 11.23 -7.26 17.05
CA ASP A 83 10.84 -8.67 16.87
C ASP A 83 9.31 -8.92 16.79
N LYS A 84 8.49 -7.87 16.95
CA LYS A 84 7.09 -8.02 17.36
C LYS A 84 6.03 -7.68 16.30
N LEU A 85 6.37 -7.68 15.02
CA LEU A 85 5.42 -7.35 13.95
C LEU A 85 4.52 -8.54 13.54
N ASN A 86 4.39 -9.53 14.40
CA ASN A 86 3.91 -10.86 14.00
C ASN A 86 2.41 -11.08 14.28
N GLU A 87 1.80 -10.42 15.27
CA GLU A 87 0.37 -10.60 15.58
C GLU A 87 -0.22 -9.28 16.12
N GLY A 88 -1.23 -8.74 15.43
CA GLY A 88 -1.92 -7.49 15.80
C GLY A 88 -1.62 -6.27 14.93
N TRP A 89 -0.52 -6.29 14.16
CA TRP A 89 -0.21 -5.24 13.20
C TRP A 89 -0.98 -5.44 11.89
N ASP A 90 -2.07 -4.69 11.71
CA ASP A 90 -2.80 -4.56 10.45
C ASP A 90 -2.85 -3.08 10.05
N VAL A 91 -1.74 -2.59 9.49
CA VAL A 91 -1.56 -1.18 9.15
C VAL A 91 -1.73 -1.02 7.65
N LEU A 92 -2.76 -0.29 7.22
CA LEU A 92 -3.10 -0.11 5.81
C LEU A 92 -2.26 0.96 5.09
N ASN A 93 -1.56 1.82 5.84
CA ASN A 93 -0.73 2.92 5.35
C ASN A 93 0.78 2.66 5.56
N LEU A 94 1.21 1.39 5.50
CA LEU A 94 2.63 1.03 5.55
C LEU A 94 3.25 1.14 4.15
N PHE A 95 4.04 2.19 3.91
CA PHE A 95 4.66 2.46 2.61
C PHE A 95 6.13 2.04 2.50
N ASP A 96 6.86 2.09 3.62
CA ASP A 96 8.29 1.80 3.65
C ASP A 96 8.64 0.85 4.80
N ILE A 97 9.48 -0.15 4.53
CA ILE A 97 10.09 -1.00 5.54
C ILE A 97 11.61 -0.92 5.38
N VAL A 98 12.31 -0.51 6.45
CA VAL A 98 13.77 -0.41 6.46
C VAL A 98 14.36 -1.48 7.38
N ARG A 99 15.08 -2.44 6.79
CA ARG A 99 15.79 -3.49 7.50
C ARG A 99 17.19 -3.01 7.91
N LEU A 100 17.40 -2.84 9.22
CA LEU A 100 18.64 -2.30 9.79
C LEU A 100 19.70 -3.36 10.17
N TYR A 101 19.39 -4.64 10.05
CA TYR A 101 20.31 -5.74 10.39
C TYR A 101 20.59 -6.64 9.20
N ASN A 102 21.67 -7.42 9.28
CA ASN A 102 22.18 -8.29 8.21
C ASN A 102 22.27 -9.77 8.59
N ILE A 103 21.74 -10.14 9.76
CA ILE A 103 21.72 -11.52 10.25
C ILE A 103 20.75 -12.35 9.39
N ARG A 104 21.07 -13.62 9.18
CA ARG A 104 20.29 -14.56 8.37
C ARG A 104 20.24 -15.92 9.05
N ASP A 105 19.03 -16.46 9.18
CA ASP A 105 18.79 -17.75 9.86
C ASP A 105 18.45 -18.91 8.91
N ALA A 106 18.62 -18.73 7.58
CA ALA A 106 18.34 -19.79 6.61
C ALA A 106 19.27 -21.01 6.73
N LYS A 107 18.64 -22.19 6.73
CA LYS A 107 19.29 -23.50 6.61
C LYS A 107 18.70 -24.25 5.42
N LYS A 108 19.57 -24.84 4.58
CA LYS A 108 19.23 -25.77 3.49
C LYS A 108 18.06 -25.31 2.58
N SER A 109 18.17 -24.12 2.00
CA SER A 109 17.21 -23.56 1.01
C SER A 109 15.79 -23.29 1.52
N ILE A 110 15.54 -23.43 2.82
CA ILE A 110 14.28 -23.05 3.47
C ILE A 110 14.48 -21.65 4.07
N PRO A 111 13.55 -20.71 3.84
CA PRO A 111 13.59 -19.41 4.50
C PRO A 111 13.66 -19.56 6.03
N GLY A 112 14.56 -18.79 6.66
CA GLY A 112 14.62 -18.71 8.11
C GLY A 112 13.34 -18.11 8.69
N LYS A 113 13.10 -18.33 9.99
CA LYS A 113 11.91 -17.82 10.68
C LYS A 113 11.76 -16.31 10.52
N THR A 114 12.86 -15.56 10.67
CA THR A 114 12.90 -14.11 10.52
C THR A 114 12.51 -13.67 9.11
N THR A 115 13.05 -14.32 8.07
CA THR A 115 12.73 -13.98 6.68
C THR A 115 11.26 -14.28 6.35
N MET A 116 10.68 -15.33 6.94
CA MET A 116 9.26 -15.63 6.78
C MET A 116 8.38 -14.57 7.45
N GLN A 117 8.76 -14.11 8.64
CA GLN A 117 8.07 -13.00 9.33
C GLN A 117 8.16 -11.70 8.54
N GLU A 118 9.34 -11.37 8.00
CA GLU A 118 9.52 -10.21 7.10
C GLU A 118 8.64 -10.33 5.85
N ALA A 119 8.58 -11.51 5.22
CA ALA A 119 7.73 -11.73 4.05
C ALA A 119 6.23 -11.59 4.39
N GLN A 120 5.79 -12.09 5.55
CA GLN A 120 4.42 -11.89 6.02
C GLN A 120 4.12 -10.42 6.28
N LEU A 121 5.05 -9.67 6.86
CA LEU A 121 4.92 -8.23 7.06
C LEU A 121 4.78 -7.49 5.73
N ILE A 122 5.60 -7.85 4.73
CA ILE A 122 5.45 -7.33 3.36
C ILE A 122 4.05 -7.66 2.83
N GLY A 123 3.50 -8.84 3.11
CA GLY A 123 2.13 -9.19 2.74
C GLY A 123 1.03 -8.40 3.43
N ARG A 124 1.31 -7.88 4.63
CA ARG A 124 0.40 -6.96 5.32
C ARG A 124 0.55 -5.53 4.79
N GLY A 125 1.78 -5.07 4.52
CA GLY A 125 2.03 -3.74 3.96
C GLY A 125 1.64 -3.61 2.49
N ALA A 126 1.71 -4.68 1.70
CA ALA A 126 1.32 -4.71 0.28
C ALA A 126 -0.21 -4.75 0.08
N ARG A 127 -0.98 -4.32 1.08
CA ARG A 127 -2.44 -4.19 1.03
C ARG A 127 -2.86 -2.86 0.37
N TYR A 128 -4.16 -2.62 0.32
CA TYR A 128 -4.74 -1.40 -0.22
C TYR A 128 -4.71 -0.28 0.83
N CYS A 129 -4.29 0.92 0.44
CA CYS A 129 -4.58 2.13 1.22
C CYS A 129 -6.06 2.50 1.01
N PRO A 130 -6.86 2.72 2.07
CA PRO A 130 -8.28 2.99 1.96
C PRO A 130 -8.53 4.45 1.54
N PHE A 131 -8.29 4.76 0.27
CA PHE A 131 -8.61 6.06 -0.32
C PHE A 131 -9.55 5.90 -1.52
N GLN A 132 -10.26 6.97 -1.83
CA GLN A 132 -11.14 7.11 -3.00
C GLN A 132 -10.90 8.46 -3.65
N LEU A 133 -10.71 8.49 -4.97
CA LEU A 133 -10.68 9.75 -5.74
C LEU A 133 -12.08 10.15 -6.20
N ASP A 134 -12.97 9.17 -6.33
CA ASP A 134 -14.36 9.34 -6.73
C ASP A 134 -15.25 8.32 -6.00
N GLU A 135 -16.55 8.59 -5.91
CA GLU A 135 -17.50 7.72 -5.20
C GLU A 135 -17.69 6.33 -5.84
N SER A 136 -17.29 6.15 -7.10
CA SER A 136 -17.42 4.88 -7.82
C SER A 136 -16.27 3.92 -7.51
N GLN A 137 -15.15 4.44 -7.03
CA GLN A 137 -13.98 3.63 -6.68
C GLN A 137 -14.23 2.81 -5.41
N PRO A 138 -13.86 1.52 -5.39
CA PRO A 138 -13.94 0.73 -4.16
C PRO A 138 -12.92 1.22 -3.13
N LEU A 139 -13.34 1.55 -1.90
CA LEU A 139 -12.45 2.03 -0.83
C LEU A 139 -11.38 1.00 -0.46
N TYR A 140 -11.78 -0.25 -0.24
CA TYR A 140 -10.92 -1.32 0.27
C TYR A 140 -10.37 -2.25 -0.82
N ARG A 141 -9.96 -1.68 -1.96
CA ARG A 141 -9.33 -2.44 -3.06
C ARG A 141 -8.25 -1.62 -3.75
N ARG A 142 -7.23 -2.33 -4.26
CA ARG A 142 -6.21 -1.77 -5.15
C ARG A 142 -6.84 -1.37 -6.48
N LYS A 143 -6.38 -0.24 -7.03
CA LYS A 143 -6.95 0.43 -8.19
C LYS A 143 -5.94 0.53 -9.33
N PHE A 144 -4.65 0.64 -9.01
CA PHE A 144 -3.60 1.01 -9.96
C PHE A 144 -2.61 -0.11 -10.28
N ASP A 145 -2.93 -1.37 -9.93
CA ASP A 145 -2.13 -2.56 -10.25
C ASP A 145 -1.76 -2.68 -11.74
N LYS A 146 -2.61 -2.18 -12.64
CA LYS A 146 -2.44 -2.22 -14.10
C LYS A 146 -2.19 -0.85 -14.72
N ASP A 147 -2.17 0.21 -13.92
CA ASP A 147 -2.03 1.59 -14.38
C ASP A 147 -0.73 2.17 -13.81
N GLU A 148 0.38 1.78 -14.43
CA GLU A 148 1.72 2.14 -13.98
C GLU A 148 2.00 3.65 -14.06
N ALA A 149 1.25 4.37 -14.91
CA ALA A 149 1.41 5.79 -15.15
C ALA A 149 0.64 6.66 -14.13
N ASN A 150 -0.29 6.08 -13.37
CA ASN A 150 -1.10 6.83 -12.42
C ASN A 150 -0.24 7.43 -11.30
N GLU A 151 -0.46 8.70 -10.98
CA GLU A 151 0.26 9.39 -9.90
C GLU A 151 -0.09 8.80 -8.53
N MET A 152 -1.37 8.42 -8.33
CA MET A 152 -1.86 7.86 -7.07
C MET A 152 -1.45 6.41 -6.84
N ARG A 153 -0.75 5.79 -7.81
CA ARG A 153 -0.17 4.46 -7.65
C ARG A 153 0.81 4.39 -6.49
N ILE A 154 1.47 5.49 -6.14
CA ILE A 154 2.41 5.55 -5.02
C ILE A 154 1.76 5.15 -3.69
N CYS A 155 0.46 5.40 -3.52
CA CYS A 155 -0.32 5.00 -2.35
C CYS A 155 -0.64 3.49 -2.30
N GLU A 156 -0.28 2.74 -3.34
CA GLU A 156 -0.44 1.29 -3.44
C GLU A 156 0.91 0.59 -3.63
N GLU A 157 2.03 1.30 -3.48
CA GLU A 157 3.39 0.77 -3.56
C GLU A 157 3.99 0.63 -2.16
N LEU A 158 4.72 -0.46 -1.94
CA LEU A 158 5.47 -0.73 -0.70
C LEU A 158 6.95 -0.89 -1.06
N TYR A 159 7.82 -0.10 -0.43
CA TYR A 159 9.27 -0.21 -0.59
C TYR A 159 9.89 -0.98 0.56
N TYR A 160 10.66 -2.01 0.21
CA TYR A 160 11.44 -2.78 1.16
C TYR A 160 12.92 -2.46 0.99
N HIS A 161 13.50 -1.76 1.96
CA HIS A 161 14.90 -1.36 1.96
C HIS A 161 15.73 -2.31 2.83
N ALA A 162 16.76 -2.92 2.22
CA ALA A 162 17.72 -3.75 2.93
C ALA A 162 19.13 -3.50 2.39
N SER A 163 20.13 -3.82 3.21
CA SER A 163 21.52 -3.86 2.70
C SER A 163 21.63 -4.89 1.59
N TYR A 164 22.44 -4.59 0.58
CA TYR A 164 22.62 -5.48 -0.56
C TYR A 164 23.20 -6.83 -0.12
N ASN A 165 22.39 -7.88 -0.20
CA ASN A 165 22.79 -9.25 0.10
C ASN A 165 22.04 -10.21 -0.85
N PRO A 166 22.71 -10.70 -1.93
CA PRO A 166 22.07 -11.54 -2.94
C PRO A 166 21.41 -12.80 -2.39
N ARG A 167 22.03 -13.42 -1.38
CA ARG A 167 21.52 -14.65 -0.76
C ARG A 167 20.24 -14.40 0.02
N TYR A 168 20.18 -13.26 0.72
CA TYR A 168 18.98 -12.84 1.43
C TYR A 168 17.87 -12.45 0.45
N ILE A 169 18.18 -11.71 -0.62
CA ILE A 169 17.21 -11.36 -1.66
C ILE A 169 16.59 -12.63 -2.26
N GLN A 170 17.40 -13.66 -2.54
CA GLN A 170 16.89 -14.93 -3.03
C GLN A 170 15.96 -15.62 -2.02
N GLU A 171 16.34 -15.64 -0.75
CA GLU A 171 15.55 -16.23 0.34
C GLU A 171 14.21 -15.50 0.52
N LEU A 172 14.23 -14.17 0.53
CA LEU A 172 13.02 -13.33 0.61
C LEU A 172 12.12 -13.58 -0.60
N ASN A 173 12.66 -13.67 -1.81
CA ASN A 173 11.86 -14.00 -3.00
C ASN A 173 11.19 -15.37 -2.87
N THR A 174 11.89 -16.38 -2.36
CA THR A 174 11.30 -17.70 -2.09
C THR A 174 10.17 -17.58 -1.07
N ALA A 175 10.37 -16.87 0.04
CA ALA A 175 9.35 -16.66 1.06
C ALA A 175 8.11 -15.94 0.49
N LEU A 176 8.31 -14.88 -0.32
CA LEU A 176 7.23 -14.14 -0.98
C LEU A 176 6.41 -15.00 -1.96
N ILE A 177 7.06 -15.98 -2.61
CA ILE A 177 6.38 -16.97 -3.45
C ILE A 177 5.59 -17.96 -2.60
N GLU A 178 6.18 -18.46 -1.51
CA GLU A 178 5.54 -19.42 -0.59
C GLU A 178 4.26 -18.85 0.04
N ILE A 179 4.24 -17.56 0.39
CA ILE A 179 3.06 -16.87 0.93
C ILE A 179 2.10 -16.36 -0.15
N GLY A 180 2.42 -16.55 -1.43
CA GLY A 180 1.52 -16.24 -2.55
C GLY A 180 1.44 -14.76 -2.96
N ILE A 181 2.31 -13.89 -2.44
CA ILE A 181 2.39 -12.49 -2.88
C ILE A 181 2.99 -12.40 -4.28
N LYS A 182 4.01 -13.21 -4.55
CA LYS A 182 4.74 -13.20 -5.82
C LYS A 182 4.44 -14.48 -6.61
N PRO A 183 4.12 -14.40 -7.91
CA PRO A 183 3.98 -15.59 -8.72
C PRO A 183 5.33 -16.32 -8.86
N PRO A 184 5.37 -17.67 -8.78
CA PRO A 184 6.62 -18.44 -8.88
C PRO A 184 7.30 -18.28 -10.24
N LYS A 185 6.51 -18.02 -11.29
CA LYS A 185 6.98 -17.72 -12.65
C LYS A 185 6.09 -16.64 -13.24
N THR A 186 6.70 -15.53 -13.66
CA THR A 186 6.02 -14.54 -14.51
C THR A 186 6.39 -14.87 -15.95
N VAL A 187 5.41 -15.30 -16.74
CA VAL A 187 5.60 -15.53 -18.19
C VAL A 187 4.88 -14.41 -18.90
N GLN A 188 5.62 -13.52 -19.55
CA GLN A 188 5.03 -12.53 -20.43
C GLN A 188 4.35 -13.26 -21.59
N ARG A 189 3.04 -13.09 -21.73
CA ARG A 189 2.25 -13.65 -22.83
C ARG A 189 1.71 -12.51 -23.64
N GLU A 190 2.12 -12.46 -24.90
CA GLU A 190 1.54 -11.53 -25.86
C GLU A 190 0.14 -12.04 -26.23
N LEU A 191 -0.88 -11.23 -25.94
CA LEU A 191 -2.26 -11.52 -26.29
C LEU A 191 -2.57 -10.88 -27.64
N ASN A 192 -2.44 -11.67 -28.70
CA ASN A 192 -2.79 -11.24 -30.05
C ASN A 192 -4.18 -11.73 -30.44
N ILE A 193 -4.95 -10.84 -31.05
CA ILE A 193 -6.23 -11.22 -31.65
C ILE A 193 -5.92 -12.05 -32.88
N LYS A 194 -6.52 -13.24 -32.99
CA LYS A 194 -6.38 -14.09 -34.18
C LYS A 194 -6.78 -13.27 -35.41
N HIS A 195 -5.93 -13.27 -36.43
CA HIS A 195 -6.20 -12.56 -37.68
C HIS A 195 -7.57 -12.93 -38.28
N SER A 196 -7.94 -14.21 -38.21
CA SER A 196 -9.26 -14.69 -38.66
C SER A 196 -10.43 -14.08 -37.89
N PHE A 197 -10.28 -13.84 -36.58
CA PHE A 197 -11.31 -13.19 -35.77
C PHE A 197 -11.39 -11.68 -36.04
N ALA A 198 -10.23 -11.02 -36.17
CA ALA A 198 -10.15 -9.59 -36.49
C ALA A 198 -10.81 -9.22 -37.83
N GLN A 199 -10.91 -10.19 -38.76
CA GLN A 199 -11.60 -9.98 -40.04
C GLN A 199 -13.12 -10.16 -39.99
N THR A 200 -13.67 -10.71 -38.90
CA THR A 200 -15.11 -10.98 -38.79
C THR A 200 -15.93 -9.69 -38.69
N ASN A 201 -17.17 -9.72 -39.19
CA ASN A 201 -18.12 -8.61 -39.04
C ASN A 201 -18.40 -8.33 -37.55
N PHE A 202 -18.42 -9.36 -36.71
CA PHE A 202 -18.59 -9.20 -35.27
C PHE A 202 -17.46 -8.36 -34.65
N TYR A 203 -16.20 -8.56 -35.03
CA TYR A 203 -15.10 -7.73 -34.54
C TYR A 203 -15.13 -6.30 -35.09
N LYS A 204 -15.46 -6.13 -36.38
CA LYS A 204 -15.44 -4.82 -37.06
C LYS A 204 -16.62 -3.91 -36.73
N SER A 205 -17.79 -4.48 -36.45
CA SER A 205 -19.04 -3.73 -36.29
C SER A 205 -19.92 -4.24 -35.16
N GLY A 206 -19.43 -5.15 -34.32
CA GLY A 206 -20.16 -5.61 -33.15
C GLY A 206 -20.17 -4.55 -32.05
N PHE A 207 -21.29 -4.46 -31.33
CA PHE A 207 -21.41 -3.62 -30.15
C PHE A 207 -21.12 -4.44 -28.90
N ILE A 208 -20.25 -3.92 -28.03
CA ILE A 208 -20.02 -4.47 -26.69
C ILE A 208 -20.77 -3.56 -25.72
N PHE A 209 -21.84 -4.09 -25.13
CA PHE A 209 -22.53 -3.42 -24.05
C PHE A 209 -21.90 -3.84 -22.73
N LYS A 210 -21.18 -2.91 -22.09
CA LYS A 210 -20.68 -3.10 -20.73
C LYS A 210 -21.75 -2.61 -19.77
N ASN A 211 -22.29 -3.53 -18.98
CA ASN A 211 -23.17 -3.15 -17.87
C ASN A 211 -22.31 -2.57 -16.74
N GLU A 212 -22.75 -1.44 -16.20
CA GLU A 212 -22.19 -0.83 -15.02
C GLU A 212 -23.29 -0.66 -13.98
N GLN A 213 -23.00 -1.04 -12.75
CA GLN A 213 -23.92 -0.85 -11.64
C GLN A 213 -23.91 0.63 -11.24
N LYS A 214 -25.02 1.34 -11.46
CA LYS A 214 -25.19 2.69 -10.92
C LYS A 214 -25.74 2.62 -9.50
N LYS A 215 -25.07 3.32 -8.57
CA LYS A 215 -25.58 3.52 -7.22
C LYS A 215 -26.88 4.31 -7.30
N TYR A 216 -27.95 3.76 -6.74
CA TYR A 216 -29.24 4.44 -6.65
C TYR A 216 -29.28 5.20 -5.33
N ASN A 217 -29.15 6.53 -5.41
CA ASN A 217 -29.04 7.41 -4.23
C ASN A 217 -30.37 7.59 -3.47
N ARG A 218 -31.49 7.04 -3.97
CA ARG A 218 -32.81 7.07 -3.33
C ARG A 218 -33.33 8.49 -3.01
N GLU A 219 -32.79 9.52 -3.67
CA GLU A 219 -33.21 10.92 -3.53
C GLU A 219 -34.68 11.14 -3.94
N ASP A 220 -35.23 10.21 -4.72
CA ASP A 220 -36.60 10.13 -5.20
C ASP A 220 -37.53 9.28 -4.31
N ILE A 221 -37.02 8.69 -3.22
CA ILE A 221 -37.83 7.93 -2.26
C ILE A 221 -38.30 8.85 -1.13
N PHE A 222 -39.55 9.30 -1.23
CA PHE A 222 -40.17 10.17 -0.21
C PHE A 222 -40.95 9.39 0.87
N SER A 223 -41.27 8.11 0.65
CA SER A 223 -41.96 7.27 1.62
C SER A 223 -41.66 5.79 1.41
N LEU A 224 -41.83 4.99 2.46
CA LEU A 224 -41.90 3.54 2.33
C LEU A 224 -43.07 3.14 1.43
N ASN A 225 -42.94 1.99 0.78
CA ASN A 225 -44.02 1.44 -0.03
C ASN A 225 -45.25 1.19 0.86
N ARG A 226 -46.45 1.58 0.38
CA ARG A 226 -47.72 1.37 1.09
C ARG A 226 -47.92 -0.07 1.55
N SER A 227 -47.46 -1.05 0.77
CA SER A 227 -47.55 -2.47 1.11
C SER A 227 -46.80 -2.86 2.39
N ILE A 228 -45.80 -2.06 2.82
CA ILE A 228 -45.08 -2.23 4.07
C ILE A 228 -45.78 -1.45 5.20
N ILE A 229 -46.26 -0.24 4.89
CA ILE A 229 -46.93 0.63 5.86
C ILE A 229 -48.28 0.06 6.30
N GLU A 230 -49.04 -0.54 5.37
CA GLU A 230 -50.38 -1.07 5.60
C GLU A 230 -50.36 -2.52 6.10
N HIS A 231 -49.17 -3.11 6.27
CA HIS A 231 -49.05 -4.46 6.79
C HIS A 231 -49.05 -4.46 8.33
N THR A 232 -50.08 -5.08 8.91
CA THR A 232 -50.17 -5.23 10.36
C THR A 232 -49.17 -6.29 10.82
N HIS A 233 -48.18 -5.88 11.62
CA HIS A 233 -47.21 -6.79 12.23
C HIS A 233 -47.65 -7.16 13.66
N GLU A 234 -47.82 -8.45 13.93
CA GLU A 234 -47.96 -8.94 15.30
C GLU A 234 -46.62 -8.86 16.02
N VAL A 235 -46.52 -7.99 17.01
CA VAL A 235 -45.35 -7.89 17.90
C VAL A 235 -45.72 -8.51 19.24
N LYS A 236 -44.99 -9.56 19.64
CA LYS A 236 -45.05 -10.05 21.02
C LYS A 236 -44.18 -9.16 21.89
N LEU A 237 -44.82 -8.46 22.82
CA LEU A 237 -44.11 -7.73 23.88
C LEU A 237 -43.56 -8.77 24.87
N LEU A 238 -42.25 -8.69 25.13
CA LEU A 238 -41.56 -9.42 26.22
C LEU A 238 -41.76 -8.69 27.54
#